data_AF-A0A5N8X979-F1
#
_entry.id   AF-A0A5N8X979-F1
#
_cell.length_a   1.000
_cell.length_b   1.000
_cell.length_c   1.000
_cell.angle_alpha   90.00
_cell.angle_beta   90.00
_cell.angle_gamma   90.00
#
_symmetry.space_group_name_H-M   'P 1'
#
loop_
_entity.id
_entity.type
_entity.pdbx_description
1 polymer ?
#
loop_
_entity_poly.entity_id
_entity_poly.type
_entity_poly.pdbx_seq_one_letter_code
_entity_poly.pdbx_strand_id
1 'polypeptide(L)'
;MYVTDSFSPVLYKLPLGKGGELPEQSQVESIPLKGIPYSDENQGWNANGITTTPDGSALLIDQTNTGMLYRVDEASGQATPVDVGGADMSWGDGIRREGRTLYVVRNFANTLSVLHLNKGGTEGRLTHEATDPRFDTPTSVARHGDMLYLPNAHFNAADPANTDYAITAVPDPA
;
A
#
# COMPACT_ATOMS: atom_id res chain seq x y z
N MET A 1 14.22 -5.75 3.14
CA MET A 1 12.91 -5.72 2.47
C MET A 1 11.85 -6.11 3.48
N TYR A 2 10.66 -5.54 3.38
CA TYR A 2 9.52 -5.86 4.24
C TYR A 2 8.37 -6.42 3.41
N VAL A 3 7.62 -7.36 3.97
CA VAL A 3 6.48 -8.01 3.31
C VAL A 3 5.35 -8.16 4.32
N THR A 4 4.16 -7.73 3.93
CA THR A 4 2.90 -7.90 4.66
C THR A 4 2.26 -9.23 4.33
N ASP A 5 1.45 -9.76 5.24
CA ASP A 5 0.54 -10.87 4.99
C ASP A 5 -0.89 -10.39 5.22
N SER A 6 -1.71 -10.40 4.18
CA SER A 6 -3.09 -9.92 4.27
C SER A 6 -4.00 -10.83 5.10
N PHE A 7 -3.62 -12.08 5.30
CA PHE A 7 -4.42 -13.11 5.98
C PHE A 7 -3.90 -13.45 7.38
N SER A 8 -2.66 -13.06 7.71
CA SER A 8 -2.07 -13.26 9.03
C SER A 8 -1.53 -11.94 9.60
N PRO A 9 -1.71 -11.62 10.89
CA PRO A 9 -1.19 -10.40 11.51
C PRO A 9 0.32 -10.50 11.75
N VAL A 10 1.09 -10.52 10.67
CA VAL A 10 2.56 -10.65 10.68
C VAL A 10 3.18 -9.77 9.59
N LEU A 11 4.32 -9.20 9.93
CA LEU A 11 5.23 -8.50 9.04
C LEU A 11 6.50 -9.36 8.91
N TYR A 12 6.91 -9.65 7.68
CA TYR A 12 8.18 -10.31 7.44
C TYR A 12 9.25 -9.29 7.10
N LYS A 13 10.45 -9.47 7.66
CA LYS A 13 11.63 -8.69 7.32
C LYS A 13 12.69 -9.61 6.74
N LEU A 14 13.09 -9.30 5.52
CA LEU A 14 14.14 -9.98 4.78
C LEU A 14 15.39 -9.10 4.76
N PRO A 15 16.45 -9.43 5.54
CA PRO A 15 17.69 -8.67 5.57
C PRO A 15 18.51 -8.96 4.30
N LEU A 16 18.19 -8.26 3.21
CA LEU A 16 18.89 -8.43 1.93
C LEU A 16 20.39 -8.14 2.08
N GLY A 17 21.20 -9.01 1.49
CA GLY A 17 22.65 -8.87 1.43
C GLY A 17 23.12 -7.84 0.40
N LYS A 18 24.43 -7.83 0.14
CA LYS A 18 25.04 -6.89 -0.81
C LYS A 18 24.44 -7.08 -2.20
N GLY A 19 24.04 -5.97 -2.84
CA GLY A 19 23.46 -6.02 -4.18
C GLY A 19 22.08 -6.68 -4.27
N GLY A 20 21.39 -6.86 -3.14
CA GLY A 20 20.05 -7.46 -3.10
C GLY A 20 20.06 -8.99 -3.00
N GLU A 21 21.19 -9.60 -2.61
CA GLU A 21 21.28 -11.03 -2.31
C GLU A 21 20.18 -11.45 -1.32
N LEU A 22 19.48 -12.53 -1.65
CA LEU A 22 18.40 -13.04 -0.81
C LEU A 22 18.98 -13.66 0.47
N PRO A 23 18.35 -13.43 1.63
CA PRO A 23 18.77 -14.05 2.87
C PRO A 23 18.45 -15.54 2.88
N GLU A 24 19.16 -16.30 3.72
CA GLU A 24 18.75 -17.66 4.07
C GLU A 24 17.39 -17.63 4.80
N GLN A 25 16.62 -18.72 4.70
CA GLN A 25 15.30 -18.80 5.35
C GLN A 25 15.37 -18.54 6.87
N SER A 26 16.45 -18.97 7.51
CA SER A 26 16.69 -18.78 8.96
C SER A 26 16.94 -17.32 9.36
N GLN A 27 17.23 -16.44 8.40
CA GLN A 27 17.46 -15.02 8.62
C GLN A 27 16.21 -14.17 8.36
N VAL A 28 15.12 -14.76 7.86
CA VAL A 28 13.83 -14.07 7.72
C VAL A 28 13.24 -13.87 9.11
N GLU A 29 12.99 -12.63 9.47
CA GLU A 29 12.38 -12.28 10.75
C GLU A 29 10.85 -12.20 10.59
N SER A 30 10.11 -12.88 11.47
CA SER A 30 8.67 -12.76 11.58
C SER A 30 8.34 -11.83 12.75
N ILE A 31 7.73 -10.68 12.46
CA ILE A 31 7.38 -9.64 13.43
C ILE A 31 5.85 -9.64 13.58
N PRO A 32 5.29 -10.05 14.74
CA PRO A 32 3.84 -10.03 14.95
C PRO A 32 3.30 -8.60 14.86
N LEU A 33 2.33 -8.36 13.97
CA LEU A 33 1.64 -7.08 13.88
C LEU A 33 0.62 -6.95 15.00
N LYS A 34 0.63 -5.79 15.67
CA LYS A 34 -0.24 -5.48 16.81
C LYS A 34 -0.95 -4.16 16.55
N GLY A 35 -2.19 -4.03 17.00
CA GLY A 35 -2.95 -2.77 16.85
C GLY A 35 -3.57 -2.55 15.46
N ILE A 36 -3.33 -3.44 14.51
CA ILE A 36 -4.09 -3.57 13.27
C ILE A 36 -5.13 -4.69 13.45
N PRO A 37 -6.45 -4.40 13.38
CA PRO A 37 -7.48 -5.42 13.59
C PRO A 37 -7.63 -6.26 12.33
N TYR A 38 -7.37 -7.56 12.40
CA TYR A 38 -7.62 -8.46 11.27
C TYR A 38 -9.05 -8.98 11.31
N SER A 39 -9.71 -8.99 10.16
CA SER A 39 -11.05 -9.57 9.98
C SER A 39 -11.16 -10.31 8.65
N ASP A 40 -12.15 -11.19 8.54
CA ASP A 40 -12.49 -11.91 7.30
C ASP A 40 -13.40 -11.07 6.38
N GLU A 41 -13.68 -9.81 6.72
CA GLU A 41 -14.44 -8.90 5.86
C GLU A 41 -13.68 -8.61 4.57
N ASN A 42 -14.41 -8.32 3.48
CA ASN A 42 -13.84 -8.05 2.15
C ASN A 42 -12.83 -9.14 1.72
N GLN A 43 -13.24 -10.40 1.86
CA GLN A 43 -12.45 -11.59 1.48
C GLN A 43 -11.18 -11.80 2.32
N GLY A 44 -11.06 -11.15 3.47
CA GLY A 44 -9.91 -11.30 4.37
C GLY A 44 -8.67 -10.50 3.93
N TRP A 45 -8.82 -9.51 3.05
CA TRP A 45 -7.72 -8.62 2.69
C TRP A 45 -7.51 -7.54 3.76
N ASN A 46 -6.52 -7.75 4.62
CA ASN A 46 -6.15 -6.83 5.70
C ASN A 46 -4.94 -5.97 5.31
N ALA A 47 -3.79 -6.11 5.99
CA ALA A 47 -2.58 -5.37 5.66
C ALA A 47 -2.13 -5.68 4.22
N ASN A 48 -1.86 -4.65 3.43
CA ASN A 48 -1.54 -4.82 2.02
C ASN A 48 -0.31 -4.01 1.62
N GLY A 49 -0.50 -2.81 1.08
CA GLY A 49 0.58 -1.93 0.66
C GLY A 49 1.49 -1.53 1.81
N ILE A 50 2.79 -1.42 1.50
CA ILE A 50 3.82 -1.08 2.49
C ILE A 50 4.84 -0.08 1.91
N THR A 51 5.20 0.92 2.71
CA THR A 51 6.32 1.84 2.42
C THR A 51 6.95 2.34 3.71
N THR A 52 7.98 3.19 3.60
CA THR A 52 8.61 3.85 4.76
C THR A 52 7.93 5.18 5.08
N THR A 53 7.99 5.63 6.33
CA THR A 53 7.67 7.02 6.68
C THR A 53 8.65 7.99 6.01
N PRO A 54 8.30 9.28 5.84
CA PRO A 54 9.20 10.26 5.21
C PRO A 54 10.56 10.41 5.88
N ASP A 55 10.65 10.20 7.20
CA ASP A 55 11.89 10.20 7.96
C ASP A 55 12.58 8.83 8.07
N GLY A 56 11.99 7.78 7.50
CA GLY A 56 12.54 6.41 7.53
C GLY A 56 12.53 5.75 8.91
N SER A 57 11.87 6.34 9.91
CA SER A 57 11.84 5.81 11.28
C SER A 57 10.84 4.68 11.50
N ALA A 58 9.90 4.47 10.56
CA ALA A 58 8.86 3.47 10.65
C ALA A 58 8.34 3.08 9.26
N LEU A 59 7.42 2.14 9.25
CA LEU A 59 6.68 1.71 8.06
C LEU A 59 5.30 2.37 8.03
N LEU A 60 4.76 2.54 6.83
CA LEU A 60 3.37 2.86 6.57
C LEU A 60 2.74 1.65 5.89
N ILE A 61 1.61 1.20 6.40
CA ILE A 61 0.85 0.06 5.89
C ILE A 61 -0.60 0.48 5.76
N ASP A 62 -1.19 0.32 4.58
CA ASP A 62 -2.63 0.46 4.44
C ASP A 62 -3.34 -0.88 4.72
N GLN A 63 -4.59 -0.77 5.12
CA GLN A 63 -5.44 -1.91 5.39
C GLN A 63 -6.63 -1.89 4.43
N THR A 64 -6.67 -2.85 3.51
CA THR A 64 -7.63 -2.88 2.39
C THR A 64 -9.07 -2.85 2.87
N ASN A 65 -9.43 -3.68 3.86
CA ASN A 65 -10.82 -3.83 4.30
C ASN A 65 -11.36 -2.70 5.19
N THR A 66 -10.55 -2.10 6.05
CA THR A 66 -10.98 -1.01 6.96
C THR A 66 -10.77 0.37 6.38
N GLY A 67 -9.96 0.49 5.32
CA GLY A 67 -9.60 1.79 4.74
C GLY A 67 -8.74 2.66 5.65
N MET A 68 -7.99 2.02 6.54
CA MET A 68 -7.11 2.69 7.50
C MET A 68 -5.67 2.69 7.01
N LEU A 69 -4.93 3.75 7.35
CA LEU A 69 -3.48 3.82 7.19
C LEU A 69 -2.83 3.70 8.57
N TYR A 70 -1.82 2.85 8.70
CA TYR A 70 -1.11 2.60 9.94
C TYR A 70 0.37 2.94 9.82
N ARG A 71 0.90 3.60 10.86
CA ARG A 71 2.34 3.72 11.11
C ARG A 71 2.79 2.56 12.00
N VAL A 72 3.74 1.77 11.54
CA VAL A 72 4.21 0.54 12.19
C VAL A 72 5.67 0.65 12.60
N ASP A 73 5.94 0.40 13.88
CA ASP A 73 7.29 0.22 14.40
C ASP A 73 7.84 -1.15 13.97
N GLU A 74 8.88 -1.16 13.14
CA GLU A 74 9.42 -2.38 12.54
C GLU A 74 10.10 -3.32 13.54
N ALA A 75 10.49 -2.84 14.73
CA ALA A 75 11.13 -3.67 15.76
C ALA A 75 10.11 -4.44 16.60
N SER A 76 9.00 -3.80 16.96
CA SER A 76 7.99 -4.33 17.88
C SER A 76 6.72 -4.84 17.20
N GLY A 77 6.49 -4.43 15.94
CA GLY A 77 5.26 -4.67 15.18
C GLY A 77 4.07 -3.84 15.65
N GLN A 78 4.27 -2.85 16.52
CA GLN A 78 3.19 -1.98 17.01
C GLN A 78 2.73 -1.04 15.89
N ALA A 79 1.47 -1.19 15.48
CA ALA A 79 0.78 -0.31 14.56
C ALA A 79 0.00 0.76 15.32
N THR A 80 0.02 1.98 14.79
CA THR A 80 -0.75 3.13 15.28
C THR A 80 -1.46 3.78 14.10
N PRO A 81 -2.75 4.13 14.18
CA PRO A 81 -3.43 4.82 13.09
C PRO A 81 -2.74 6.13 12.73
N VAL A 82 -2.61 6.40 11.43
CA VAL A 82 -2.20 7.71 10.90
C VAL A 82 -3.45 8.59 10.83
N ASP A 83 -3.38 9.80 11.39
CA ASP A 83 -4.48 10.76 11.25
C ASP A 83 -4.47 11.34 9.84
N VAL A 84 -5.40 10.89 8.99
CA VAL A 84 -5.58 11.38 7.61
C VAL A 84 -6.74 12.37 7.48
N GLY A 85 -7.24 12.92 8.59
CA GLY A 85 -8.31 13.90 8.58
C GLY A 85 -9.67 13.36 8.11
N GLY A 86 -9.93 12.07 8.33
CA GLY A 86 -11.17 11.39 7.92
C GLY A 86 -11.25 11.03 6.43
N ALA A 87 -10.14 11.13 5.69
CA ALA A 87 -10.07 10.63 4.32
C ALA A 87 -10.32 9.11 4.28
N ASP A 88 -11.17 8.66 3.36
CA ASP A 88 -11.49 7.25 3.16
C ASP A 88 -10.43 6.56 2.29
N MET A 89 -9.68 5.62 2.85
CA MET A 89 -8.70 4.81 2.12
C MET A 89 -9.19 3.37 1.87
N SER A 90 -10.50 3.12 1.94
CA SER A 90 -11.05 1.78 1.68
C SER A 90 -10.60 1.27 0.32
N TRP A 91 -10.38 -0.04 0.25
CA TRP A 91 -9.84 -0.73 -0.93
C TRP A 91 -8.39 -0.37 -1.27
N GLY A 92 -7.64 0.20 -0.33
CA GLY A 92 -6.21 0.43 -0.45
C GLY A 92 -5.45 -0.86 -0.81
N ASP A 93 -4.55 -0.76 -1.78
CA ASP A 93 -3.75 -1.85 -2.33
C ASP A 93 -2.27 -1.43 -2.38
N GLY A 94 -1.68 -1.26 -3.56
CA GLY A 94 -0.32 -0.75 -3.67
C GLY A 94 -0.18 0.73 -3.25
N ILE A 95 0.81 1.01 -2.41
CA ILE A 95 1.18 2.37 -2.00
C ILE A 95 2.60 2.74 -2.43
N ARG A 96 2.81 4.02 -2.74
CA ARG A 96 4.10 4.59 -3.11
C ARG A 96 4.32 5.92 -2.44
N ARG A 97 5.48 6.10 -1.78
CA ARG A 97 5.87 7.37 -1.17
C ARG A 97 6.99 8.04 -1.96
N GLU A 98 6.84 9.33 -2.21
CA GLU A 98 7.87 10.20 -2.77
C GLU A 98 8.02 11.43 -1.86
N GLY A 99 9.11 11.47 -1.07
CA GLY A 99 9.28 12.50 -0.05
C GLY A 99 8.13 12.49 0.96
N ARG A 100 7.29 13.52 0.95
CA ARG A 100 6.10 13.61 1.81
C ARG A 100 4.79 13.31 1.07
N THR A 101 4.85 13.02 -0.22
CA THR A 101 3.67 12.63 -1.00
C THR A 101 3.50 11.12 -0.92
N LEU A 102 2.29 10.66 -0.57
CA LEU A 102 1.92 9.25 -0.54
C LEU A 102 0.80 9.03 -1.55
N TYR A 103 1.06 8.17 -2.52
CA TYR A 103 0.10 7.65 -3.47
C TYR A 103 -0.47 6.35 -2.94
N VAL A 104 -1.79 6.25 -2.85
CA VAL A 104 -2.52 5.06 -2.43
C VAL A 104 -3.43 4.66 -3.58
N VAL A 105 -3.16 3.51 -4.19
CA VAL A 105 -4.07 2.93 -5.17
C VAL A 105 -5.20 2.25 -4.44
N ARG A 106 -6.43 2.59 -4.79
CA ARG A 106 -7.64 2.02 -4.21
C ARG A 106 -8.34 1.18 -5.27
N ASN A 107 -8.25 -0.15 -5.17
CA ASN A 107 -8.54 -1.08 -6.25
C ASN A 107 -10.03 -1.11 -6.64
N PHE A 108 -10.93 -1.68 -5.85
CA PHE A 108 -12.38 -1.70 -6.14
C PHE A 108 -13.01 -0.30 -6.16
N ALA A 109 -12.35 0.69 -5.54
CA ALA A 109 -12.75 2.09 -5.66
C ALA A 109 -12.32 2.74 -6.99
N ASN A 110 -11.49 2.09 -7.80
CA ASN A 110 -10.93 2.59 -9.06
C ASN A 110 -10.40 4.03 -8.94
N THR A 111 -9.64 4.30 -7.88
CA THR A 111 -9.20 5.65 -7.53
C THR A 111 -7.74 5.63 -7.10
N LEU A 112 -6.99 6.65 -7.47
CA LEU A 112 -5.67 6.97 -6.92
C LEU A 112 -5.82 8.14 -5.95
N SER A 113 -5.60 7.89 -4.66
CA SER A 113 -5.62 8.94 -3.63
C SER A 113 -4.21 9.44 -3.35
N VAL A 114 -4.03 10.75 -3.21
CA VAL A 114 -2.73 11.38 -2.95
C VAL A 114 -2.77 12.16 -1.64
N LEU A 115 -1.95 11.73 -0.68
CA LEU A 115 -1.83 12.35 0.62
C LEU A 115 -0.51 13.13 0.73
N HIS A 116 -0.55 14.24 1.45
CA HIS A 116 0.66 14.88 1.96
C HIS A 116 0.85 14.56 3.44
N LEU A 117 1.95 13.88 3.75
CA LEU A 117 2.31 13.40 5.08
C LEU A 117 3.14 14.42 5.86
N ASN A 118 3.01 14.40 7.19
CA ASN A 118 4.00 15.01 8.06
C ASN A 118 5.31 14.18 8.07
N LYS A 119 6.38 14.66 8.72
CA LYS A 119 7.72 14.05 8.60
C LYS A 119 7.76 12.65 9.23
N GLY A 120 7.07 12.49 10.36
CA GLY A 120 7.01 11.22 11.09
C GLY A 120 6.04 10.20 10.51
N GLY A 121 5.22 10.58 9.52
CA GLY A 121 4.14 9.74 9.02
C GLY A 121 3.06 9.44 10.07
N THR A 122 2.85 10.35 11.03
CA THR A 122 1.79 10.22 12.05
C THR A 122 0.51 10.92 11.63
N GLU A 123 0.62 11.86 10.69
CA GLU A 123 -0.51 12.62 10.15
C GLU A 123 -0.33 12.76 8.63
N GLY A 124 -1.44 12.88 7.93
CA GLY A 124 -1.52 13.21 6.53
C GLY A 124 -2.79 13.99 6.22
N ARG A 125 -2.83 14.58 5.02
CA ARG A 125 -4.07 15.13 4.47
C ARG A 125 -4.24 14.66 3.04
N LEU A 126 -5.45 14.30 2.67
CA LEU A 126 -5.79 14.09 1.27
C LEU A 126 -5.60 15.42 0.51
N THR A 127 -4.88 15.38 -0.60
CA THR A 127 -4.61 16.55 -1.44
C THR A 127 -5.24 16.42 -2.81
N HIS A 128 -5.25 15.21 -3.38
CA HIS A 128 -5.85 14.93 -4.67
C HIS A 128 -6.47 13.54 -4.68
N GLU A 129 -7.45 13.36 -5.54
CA GLU A 129 -7.91 12.06 -6.00
C GLU A 129 -7.97 12.09 -7.52
N ALA A 130 -7.53 11.00 -8.14
CA ALA A 130 -7.58 10.83 -9.58
C ALA A 130 -8.33 9.54 -9.92
N THR A 131 -9.22 9.64 -10.90
CA THR A 131 -9.88 8.50 -11.54
C THR A 131 -9.55 8.51 -13.02
N ASP A 132 -9.66 7.36 -13.66
CA ASP A 132 -9.52 7.23 -15.10
C ASP A 132 -10.55 6.20 -15.58
N PRO A 133 -11.30 6.45 -16.67
CA PRO A 133 -12.26 5.47 -17.20
C PRO A 133 -11.62 4.15 -17.63
N ARG A 134 -10.29 4.09 -17.76
CA ARG A 134 -9.52 2.87 -18.05
C ARG A 134 -9.13 2.09 -16.80
N PHE A 135 -9.36 2.61 -15.59
CA PHE A 135 -9.15 1.85 -14.36
C PHE A 135 -10.16 0.73 -14.24
N ASP A 136 -9.65 -0.48 -14.02
CA ASP A 136 -10.43 -1.68 -13.73
C ASP A 136 -9.67 -2.51 -12.69
N THR A 137 -9.94 -2.20 -11.43
CA THR A 137 -9.21 -2.70 -10.25
C THR A 137 -7.70 -2.48 -10.37
N PRO A 138 -7.24 -1.20 -10.40
CA PRO A 138 -5.81 -0.91 -10.37
C PRO A 138 -5.21 -1.38 -9.03
N THR A 139 -4.03 -1.99 -9.04
CA THR A 139 -3.48 -2.62 -7.83
C THR A 139 -2.15 -2.04 -7.35
N SER A 140 -1.44 -1.28 -8.19
CA SER A 140 -0.15 -0.69 -7.81
C SER A 140 0.12 0.59 -8.58
N VAL A 141 1.16 1.33 -8.19
CA VAL A 141 1.57 2.56 -8.87
C VAL A 141 3.08 2.67 -8.95
N ALA A 142 3.57 2.90 -10.16
CA ALA A 142 4.97 3.23 -10.44
C ALA A 142 5.05 4.57 -11.18
N ARG A 143 6.18 5.26 -11.03
CA ARG A 143 6.42 6.56 -11.67
C ARG A 143 7.52 6.46 -12.72
N HIS A 144 7.30 7.12 -13.85
CA HIS A 144 8.35 7.42 -14.81
C HIS A 144 8.12 8.81 -15.42
N GLY A 145 9.04 9.74 -15.13
CA GLY A 145 8.87 11.16 -15.44
C GLY A 145 7.63 11.74 -14.75
N ASP A 146 6.79 12.41 -15.52
CA ASP A 146 5.56 13.06 -15.05
C ASP A 146 4.34 12.14 -15.08
N MET A 147 4.55 10.85 -15.37
CA MET A 147 3.50 9.85 -15.52
C MET A 147 3.53 8.82 -14.40
N LEU A 148 2.33 8.45 -13.95
CA LEU A 148 2.06 7.33 -13.05
C LEU A 148 1.47 6.18 -13.85
N TYR A 149 1.92 4.96 -13.56
CA TYR A 149 1.58 3.73 -14.25
C TYR A 149 0.92 2.76 -13.27
N LEU A 150 -0.32 2.39 -13.56
CA LEU A 150 -1.14 1.55 -12.71
C LEU A 150 -1.58 0.30 -13.47
N PRO A 151 -1.12 -0.91 -13.11
CA PRO A 151 -1.63 -2.14 -13.70
C PRO A 151 -3.06 -2.40 -13.24
N ASN A 152 -3.94 -2.76 -14.18
CA ASN A 152 -5.30 -3.22 -13.90
C ASN A 152 -5.30 -4.74 -13.69
N ALA A 153 -5.84 -5.20 -12.58
CA ALA A 153 -5.90 -6.64 -12.28
C ALA A 153 -7.17 -7.32 -12.78
N HIS A 154 -8.19 -6.54 -13.18
CA HIS A 154 -9.48 -7.05 -13.65
C HIS A 154 -10.09 -8.11 -12.71
N PHE A 155 -10.14 -7.87 -11.39
CA PHE A 155 -10.57 -8.88 -10.41
C PHE A 155 -12.00 -9.42 -10.62
N ASN A 156 -12.84 -8.68 -11.34
CA ASN A 156 -14.20 -9.11 -11.69
C ASN A 156 -14.31 -9.69 -13.11
N ALA A 157 -13.20 -9.95 -13.81
CA ALA A 157 -13.22 -10.57 -15.12
C ALA A 157 -13.91 -11.93 -15.08
N ALA A 158 -14.92 -12.11 -15.92
CA ALA A 158 -15.65 -13.38 -16.01
C ALA A 158 -14.79 -14.50 -16.63
N ASP A 159 -13.82 -14.13 -17.49
CA ASP A 159 -12.86 -15.04 -18.10
C ASP A 159 -11.44 -14.43 -18.03
N PRO A 160 -10.76 -14.53 -16.87
CA PRO A 160 -9.43 -13.95 -16.67
C PRO A 160 -8.39 -14.49 -17.65
N ALA A 161 -8.57 -15.72 -18.16
CA ALA A 161 -7.63 -16.33 -19.10
C ALA A 161 -7.65 -15.65 -20.49
N ASN A 162 -8.77 -15.00 -20.84
CA ASN A 162 -8.97 -14.32 -22.13
C ASN A 162 -9.25 -12.81 -21.97
N THR A 163 -8.91 -12.23 -20.82
CA THR A 163 -9.04 -10.79 -20.56
C THR A 163 -7.82 -10.04 -21.08
N ASP A 164 -8.04 -8.88 -21.71
CA ASP A 164 -6.97 -7.98 -22.12
C ASP A 164 -6.45 -7.20 -20.90
N TYR A 165 -5.20 -7.48 -20.51
CA TYR A 165 -4.54 -6.79 -19.41
C TYR A 165 -3.78 -5.56 -19.91
N ALA A 166 -3.89 -4.46 -19.16
CA ALA A 166 -3.21 -3.22 -19.48
C ALA A 166 -2.59 -2.55 -18.24
N ILE A 167 -1.55 -1.75 -18.50
CA ILE A 167 -1.04 -0.75 -17.56
C ILE A 167 -1.57 0.60 -18.01
N THR A 168 -2.34 1.26 -17.15
CA THR A 168 -2.89 2.58 -17.42
C THR A 168 -1.88 3.64 -16.99
N ALA A 169 -1.49 4.49 -17.93
CA ALA A 169 -0.66 5.66 -17.66
C ALA A 169 -1.55 6.91 -17.47
N VAL A 170 -1.35 7.63 -16.37
CA VAL A 170 -2.02 8.92 -16.06
C VAL A 170 -0.97 9.96 -15.68
N PRO A 171 -1.19 11.27 -15.97
CA PRO A 171 -0.34 12.32 -15.41
C PRO A 171 -0.38 12.31 -13.89
N ASP A 172 0.71 12.69 -13.23
CA ASP A 172 0.69 12.90 -11.77
C ASP A 172 -0.29 14.03 -11.41
N PRO A 173 -1.29 13.78 -10.54
CA PRO A 173 -2.23 14.82 -10.12
C PRO A 173 -1.66 15.78 -9.05
N ALA A 174 -0.48 15.49 -8.49
CA ALA A 174 0.12 16.26 -7.38
C ALA A 174 0.85 17.55 -7.79
#